data_AF-A0A0R1GSE2-F1
#
_entry.id   AF-A0A0R1GSE2-F1
#
_cell.length_a   1.000
_cell.length_b   1.000
_cell.length_c   1.000
_cell.angle_alpha   90.00
_cell.angle_beta   90.00
_cell.angle_gamma   90.00
#
_symmetry.space_group_name_H-M   'P 1'
#
loop_
_entity.id
_entity.type
_entity.pdbx_description
1 polymer ?
#
loop_
_entity_poly.entity_id
_entity_poly.type
_entity_poly.pdbx_seq_one_letter_code
_entity_poly.pdbx_strand_id
1 'polypeptide(L)'
;MATTEQSLAAFRSFIMTRTLPEKQQAVNSLLVLAARQYQEGHMSQDYLTFSLFPQLLPLVQADQVAAIRQTLEKYAQPIRD
;
A
#
# COMPACT_ATOMS: atom_id res chain seq x y z
N MET A 1 -12.86 -17.06 -1.27
CA MET A 1 -11.87 -16.68 -0.24
C MET A 1 -10.71 -15.99 -0.92
N ALA A 2 -10.76 -14.68 -1.09
CA ALA A 2 -9.59 -13.92 -1.54
C ALA A 2 -8.63 -13.88 -0.34
N THR A 3 -7.72 -14.85 -0.29
CA THR A 3 -6.69 -14.92 0.74
C THR A 3 -5.94 -13.60 0.74
N THR A 4 -5.83 -13.01 1.92
CA THR A 4 -5.29 -11.69 2.21
C THR A 4 -3.92 -11.41 1.55
N GLU A 5 -3.16 -12.48 1.29
CA GLU A 5 -1.89 -12.48 0.54
C GLU A 5 -2.04 -12.12 -0.94
N GLN A 6 -3.11 -12.56 -1.61
CA GLN A 6 -3.38 -12.20 -3.01
C GLN A 6 -3.65 -10.70 -3.16
N SER A 7 -4.34 -10.11 -2.18
CA SER A 7 -4.61 -8.68 -2.15
C SER A 7 -3.29 -7.91 -1.99
N LEU A 8 -2.44 -8.27 -1.02
CA LEU A 8 -1.21 -7.51 -0.77
C LEU A 8 -0.21 -7.57 -1.93
N ALA A 9 -0.08 -8.72 -2.60
CA ALA A 9 0.75 -8.87 -3.80
C ALA A 9 0.23 -8.02 -4.97
N ALA A 10 -1.10 -7.98 -5.16
CA ALA A 10 -1.74 -7.13 -6.17
C ALA A 10 -1.54 -5.63 -5.85
N PHE A 11 -1.68 -5.24 -4.59
CA PHE A 11 -1.40 -3.89 -4.11
C PHE A 11 0.04 -3.47 -4.38
N ARG A 12 1.00 -4.33 -4.03
CA ARG A 12 2.42 -4.07 -4.29
C ARG A 12 2.69 -3.87 -5.77
N SER A 13 2.15 -4.74 -6.62
CA SER A 13 2.30 -4.62 -8.08
C SER A 13 1.68 -3.32 -8.62
N PHE A 14 0.51 -2.94 -8.09
CA PHE A 14 -0.18 -1.69 -8.44
C PHE A 14 0.63 -0.44 -8.09
N ILE A 15 1.24 -0.42 -6.89
CA ILE A 15 2.07 0.69 -6.43
C ILE A 15 3.37 0.73 -7.24
N MET A 16 4.04 -0.41 -7.44
CA MET A 16 5.32 -0.51 -8.15
C MET A 16 5.24 -0.04 -9.61
N THR A 17 4.13 -0.31 -10.29
CA THR A 17 3.87 0.14 -11.67
C THR A 17 3.61 1.66 -11.78
N ARG A 18 3.33 2.33 -10.66
CA ARG A 18 3.04 3.77 -10.56
C ARG A 18 4.11 4.56 -9.83
N THR A 19 5.15 3.87 -9.38
CA THR A 19 6.31 4.42 -8.70
C THR A 19 7.34 4.84 -9.73
N LEU A 20 8.06 5.93 -9.46
CA LEU A 20 9.20 6.32 -10.28
C LEU A 20 10.26 5.20 -10.27
N PRO A 21 10.86 4.81 -11.41
CA PRO A 21 11.83 3.71 -11.48
C PRO A 21 12.99 3.89 -10.47
N GLU A 22 13.44 5.12 -10.27
CA GLU A 22 14.50 5.47 -9.32
C GLU A 22 14.08 5.34 -7.83
N LYS A 23 12.77 5.29 -7.57
CA LYS A 23 12.18 5.18 -6.22
C LYS A 23 11.57 3.79 -5.97
N GLN A 24 11.58 2.91 -6.96
CA GLN A 24 11.01 1.55 -6.86
C GLN A 24 11.62 0.76 -5.72
N GLN A 25 12.92 0.87 -5.48
CA GLN A 25 13.59 0.18 -4.38
C GLN A 25 13.13 0.68 -3.00
N ALA A 26 13.01 2.01 -2.83
CA ALA A 26 12.53 2.63 -1.60
C ALA A 26 11.07 2.27 -1.32
N VAL A 27 10.22 2.32 -2.34
CA VAL A 27 8.82 1.90 -2.23
C VAL A 27 8.68 0.42 -1.92
N ASN A 28 9.49 -0.43 -2.55
CA ASN A 28 9.47 -1.85 -2.28
C ASN A 28 9.84 -2.15 -0.81
N SER A 29 10.85 -1.46 -0.27
CA SER A 29 11.20 -1.56 1.16
C SER A 29 10.06 -1.11 2.08
N LEU A 30 9.38 -0.01 1.75
CA LEU A 30 8.22 0.47 2.51
C LEU A 30 7.05 -0.51 2.47
N LEU A 31 6.76 -1.09 1.30
CA LEU A 31 5.69 -2.07 1.13
C LEU A 31 6.00 -3.37 1.88
N VAL A 32 7.25 -3.82 1.90
CA VAL A 32 7.67 -4.99 2.70
C VAL A 32 7.56 -4.70 4.19
N LEU A 33 7.95 -3.50 4.64
CA LEU A 33 7.80 -3.08 6.04
C LEU A 33 6.32 -3.03 6.44
N ALA A 34 5.47 -2.47 5.59
CA ALA A 34 4.03 -2.41 5.78
C ALA A 34 3.40 -3.81 5.80
N ALA A 35 3.82 -4.70 4.89
CA ALA A 35 3.41 -6.10 4.87
C ALA A 35 3.72 -6.81 6.18
N ARG A 36 4.91 -6.58 6.73
CA ARG A 36 5.35 -7.18 7.98
C ARG A 36 4.48 -6.70 9.15
N GLN A 37 4.23 -5.40 9.25
CA GLN A 37 3.33 -4.84 10.27
C GLN A 37 1.88 -5.29 10.11
N TYR A 38 1.44 -5.56 8.87
CA TYR A 38 0.14 -6.17 8.61
C TYR A 38 0.07 -7.59 9.18
N GLN A 39 1.08 -8.42 8.92
CA GLN A 39 1.11 -9.81 9.41
C GLN A 39 1.27 -9.93 10.92
N GLU A 40 1.90 -8.94 11.56
CA GLU A 40 1.99 -8.86 13.02
C GLU A 40 0.65 -8.45 13.68
N GLY A 41 -0.41 -8.21 12.92
CA GLY A 41 -1.73 -7.84 13.44
C GLY A 41 -1.82 -6.39 13.93
N HIS A 42 -0.82 -5.57 13.61
CA HIS A 42 -0.72 -4.18 14.05
C HIS A 42 -1.34 -3.18 13.06
N MET A 43 -1.86 -3.64 11.92
CA MET A 43 -2.48 -2.74 10.94
C MET A 43 -3.92 -2.39 11.33
N SER A 44 -4.05 -1.22 11.96
CA SER A 44 -5.29 -0.45 11.92
C SER A 44 -5.43 0.28 10.59
N GLN A 45 -6.66 0.55 10.19
CA GLN A 45 -7.03 1.37 9.03
C GLN A 45 -6.21 2.66 8.94
N ASP A 46 -5.96 3.26 10.11
CA ASP A 46 -5.18 4.47 10.28
C ASP A 46 -3.72 4.32 9.87
N TYR A 47 -3.11 3.14 10.00
CA TYR A 47 -1.71 2.95 9.61
C TYR A 47 -1.52 3.09 8.10
N LEU A 48 -2.43 2.54 7.30
CA LEU A 48 -2.38 2.65 5.83
C LEU A 48 -2.56 4.11 5.38
N THR A 49 -3.50 4.83 5.99
CA THR A 49 -3.85 6.20 5.58
C THR A 49 -2.93 7.27 6.16
N PHE A 50 -2.50 7.13 7.42
CA PHE A 50 -1.73 8.15 8.13
C PHE A 50 -0.23 7.84 8.25
N SER A 51 0.19 6.58 8.10
CA SER A 51 1.62 6.23 8.09
C SER A 51 2.13 5.88 6.70
N LEU A 52 1.48 4.95 5.99
CA LEU A 52 2.00 4.45 4.71
C LEU A 52 1.79 5.45 3.56
N PHE A 53 0.60 6.03 3.43
CA PHE A 53 0.27 6.99 2.37
C PHE A 53 1.20 8.22 2.32
N PRO A 54 1.48 8.96 3.42
CA PRO A 54 2.39 10.09 3.37
C PRO A 54 3.83 9.71 3.03
N GLN A 55 4.26 8.49 3.34
CA GLN A 55 5.58 7.98 2.95
C GLN A 55 5.65 7.60 1.46
N LEU A 56 4.53 7.18 0.87
CA LEU A 56 4.42 6.87 -0.56
C LEU A 56 4.33 8.13 -1.42
N LEU A 57 3.67 9.18 -0.94
CA LEU A 57 3.45 10.46 -1.63
C LEU A 57 4.69 11.01 -2.37
N PRO A 58 5.88 11.14 -1.76
CA PRO A 58 7.07 11.66 -2.45
C PRO A 58 7.76 10.65 -3.37
N LEU A 59 7.33 9.39 -3.37
CA LEU A 59 7.98 8.30 -4.12
C LEU A 59 7.19 7.90 -5.37
N VAL A 60 5.92 8.25 -5.43
CA VAL A 60 4.99 7.93 -6.51
C VAL A 60 4.74 9.16 -7.37
N GLN A 61 4.37 8.95 -8.63
CA GLN A 61 4.06 10.06 -9.52
C GLN A 61 2.84 10.84 -8.99
N ALA A 62 2.89 12.18 -9.06
CA ALA A 62 1.84 13.05 -8.53
C ALA A 62 0.44 12.68 -9.08
N ASP A 63 0.33 12.39 -10.37
CA ASP A 63 -0.91 11.96 -11.03
C ASP A 63 -1.43 10.60 -10.53
N GLN A 64 -0.58 9.78 -9.92
CA GLN A 64 -0.92 8.45 -9.41
C GLN A 64 -1.31 8.47 -7.93
N VAL A 65 -1.11 9.58 -7.22
CA VAL A 65 -1.42 9.73 -5.79
C VAL A 65 -2.89 9.43 -5.51
N ALA A 66 -3.80 9.97 -6.31
CA ALA A 66 -5.24 9.77 -6.14
C ALA A 66 -5.64 8.29 -6.32
N ALA A 67 -5.04 7.62 -7.31
CA ALA A 67 -5.29 6.20 -7.58
C ALA A 67 -4.76 5.30 -6.45
N ILE A 68 -3.61 5.66 -5.87
CA ILE A 68 -3.01 4.97 -4.73
C ILE A 68 -3.85 5.15 -3.48
N ARG A 69 -4.36 6.36 -3.22
CA ARG A 69 -5.26 6.65 -2.10
C ARG A 69 -6.53 5.81 -2.17
N GLN A 70 -7.21 5.80 -3.32
CA GLN A 70 -8.42 4.99 -3.50
C GLN A 70 -8.16 3.50 -3.31
N THR A 71 -7.00 3.03 -3.75
CA THR A 71 -6.61 1.63 -3.54
C THR A 71 -6.37 1.38 -2.06
N LEU A 72 -5.63 2.24 -1.35
CA LEU A 72 -5.43 2.11 0.09
C LEU A 72 -6.76 2.10 0.85
N GLU A 73 -7.71 2.98 0.52
CA GLU A 73 -9.03 3.02 1.16
C GLU A 73 -9.83 1.73 0.95
N LYS A 74 -9.78 1.13 -0.25
CA LYS A 74 -10.41 -0.17 -0.53
C LYS A 74 -9.79 -1.31 0.27
N TYR A 75 -8.49 -1.27 0.47
CA TYR A 75 -7.75 -2.28 1.23
C TYR A 75 -7.89 -2.09 2.74
N ALA A 76 -8.12 -0.86 3.16
CA ALA A 76 -8.36 -0.52 4.55
C ALA A 76 -9.81 -0.85 4.94
N GLN A 77 -10.79 -0.86 4.02
CA GLN A 77 -12.15 -1.28 4.34
C GLN A 77 -12.16 -2.74 4.80
N PRO A 78 -12.68 -3.04 6.02
CA PRO A 78 -12.91 -4.41 6.41
C PRO A 78 -13.90 -5.01 5.40
N ILE A 79 -13.58 -6.18 4.88
CA ILE A 79 -14.54 -7.01 4.15
C ILE A 79 -15.64 -7.32 5.18
N ARG A 80 -16.69 -6.51 5.20
CA ARG A 80 -17.94 -6.84 5.88
C ARG A 80 -18.57 -7.95 5.07
N ASP A 81 -18.33 -9.18 5.51
CA ASP A 81 -19.26 -10.30 5.32
C ASP A 81 -20.00 -10.50 6.64
#